data_AF-A0A7S3QZ48-F1
#
_entry.id   AF-A0A7S3QZ48-F1
#
_cell.length_a   1.000
_cell.length_b   1.000
_cell.length_c   1.000
_cell.angle_alpha   90.00
_cell.angle_beta   90.00
_cell.angle_gamma   90.00
#
_symmetry.space_group_name_H-M   'P 1'
#
loop_
_entity.id
_entity.type
_entity.pdbx_description
1 polymer ?
#
loop_
_entity_poly.entity_id
_entity_poly.type
_entity_poly.pdbx_seq_one_letter_code
_entity_poly.pdbx_strand_id
1 'polypeptide(L)'
;MADTDMPMDQEPELTQGEGGLSEEEKKNVDQTLYELYKSRRPPVSLCEGVPLSAIINATWLPSDSKAMLAESWIPVPPEPEYEQATGEPKPPPPSFDPKDQEYNEMARRLSKSAPLRQWNSLMIKTKELEKEMDVLQKKMEDRDRPAVPPKRGARAPPPPPPDDGVREARLEELRNEVENANNEMQEAEAAYAELRGSFAEDPLSLVPWMQTLFALADAGMTTFDVSGRFFPFTNLRALFSSDNSSSYYEGTESVLGMFKRRYEKERGPNKIQILTKLVPNHFQDGYICQEFVPAVIERVRGNVFGYESTEPLDLVQLHWWDVKEHDVLPTLKALQALTEDKLEVVDPTTGELAIAEPKKVRAIGLVDFPPRAILSAIQAGVPVVSLQCPFSIADRSHMASLEMAREYNIKVLARDGLMGGLVSEKYLGVAAPSTTGPEDPDLDEVAHALELANNYGGWEKTQELLKSIKAVADKHGVTMQTVALRWQIDQGLFPIATIRWSEKCWNQFGFYYHYKPRPGVDAQLFQVESFLDEADMQKLSVLGL
;
A
#
# COMPACT_ATOMS: atom_id res chain seq x y z
N MET A 1 -23.52 -6.76 31.64
CA MET A 1 -23.12 -8.15 31.93
C MET A 1 -24.07 -9.07 31.21
N ALA A 2 -23.72 -9.38 29.98
CA ALA A 2 -24.22 -10.51 29.20
C ALA A 2 -23.04 -10.82 28.26
N ASP A 3 -22.19 -11.74 28.72
CA ASP A 3 -21.08 -12.29 27.94
C ASP A 3 -21.68 -13.08 26.78
N THR A 4 -21.55 -12.55 25.57
CA THR A 4 -21.65 -13.34 24.35
C THR A 4 -20.26 -13.89 24.06
N ASP A 5 -20.04 -15.13 24.46
CA ASP A 5 -18.92 -15.97 24.02
C ASP A 5 -18.90 -15.99 22.49
N MET A 6 -17.98 -15.23 21.89
CA MET A 6 -17.60 -15.42 20.49
C MET A 6 -16.70 -16.64 20.40
N PRO A 7 -16.87 -17.51 19.38
CA PRO A 7 -16.10 -18.72 19.28
C PRO A 7 -14.61 -18.39 19.18
N MET A 8 -13.81 -19.03 20.03
CA MET A 8 -12.36 -19.04 19.89
C MET A 8 -12.01 -19.60 18.51
N ASP A 9 -11.36 -18.78 17.69
CA ASP A 9 -10.86 -19.11 16.37
C ASP A 9 -10.19 -20.50 16.39
N GLN A 10 -10.82 -21.48 15.76
CA GLN A 10 -10.15 -22.72 15.41
C GLN A 10 -9.15 -22.39 14.31
N GLU A 11 -7.87 -22.70 14.55
CA GLU A 11 -6.81 -22.58 13.56
C GLU A 11 -7.22 -23.32 12.28
N PRO A 12 -7.30 -22.66 11.11
CA PRO A 12 -7.41 -23.39 9.87
C PRO A 12 -6.10 -24.15 9.66
N GLU A 13 -6.18 -25.48 9.50
CA GLU A 13 -5.07 -26.31 9.04
C GLU A 13 -4.63 -25.81 7.66
N LEU A 14 -3.65 -24.91 7.65
CA LEU A 14 -2.87 -24.58 6.47
C LEU A 14 -2.13 -25.85 6.06
N THR A 15 -2.54 -26.47 4.96
CA THR A 15 -1.82 -27.58 4.34
C THR A 15 -0.37 -27.16 4.12
N GLN A 16 0.52 -27.74 4.91
CA GLN A 16 1.93 -27.41 5.00
C GLN A 16 2.66 -27.88 3.74
N GLY A 17 3.18 -26.92 2.97
CA GLY A 17 4.40 -27.14 2.18
C GLY A 17 5.60 -26.80 3.06
N GLU A 18 6.08 -27.76 3.86
CA GLU A 18 7.32 -27.63 4.64
C GLU A 18 8.53 -27.61 3.69
N GLY A 19 8.82 -26.44 3.12
CA GLY A 19 10.00 -26.19 2.31
C GLY A 19 10.25 -24.71 2.22
N GLY A 20 11.32 -24.22 2.86
CA GLY A 20 11.76 -22.83 2.70
C GLY A 20 12.08 -22.53 1.21
N LEU A 21 11.90 -21.29 0.79
CA LEU A 21 12.21 -20.87 -0.58
C LEU A 21 13.71 -21.03 -0.87
N SER A 22 14.03 -21.61 -2.03
CA SER A 22 15.37 -21.51 -2.62
C SER A 22 15.72 -20.04 -2.95
N GLU A 23 17.00 -19.73 -3.14
CA GLU A 23 17.45 -18.36 -3.49
C GLU A 23 16.86 -17.85 -4.80
N GLU A 24 16.55 -18.75 -5.74
CA GLU A 24 15.92 -18.40 -7.01
C GLU A 24 14.41 -18.13 -6.84
N GLU A 25 13.73 -18.92 -6.01
CA GLU A 25 12.32 -18.67 -5.67
C GLU A 25 12.15 -17.37 -4.88
N LYS A 26 13.09 -17.02 -3.98
CA LYS A 26 13.07 -15.75 -3.24
C LYS A 26 13.06 -14.53 -4.18
N LYS A 27 13.70 -14.61 -5.34
CA LYS A 27 13.70 -13.49 -6.31
C LYS A 27 12.37 -13.34 -7.04
N ASN A 28 11.57 -14.40 -7.10
CA ASN A 28 10.35 -14.48 -7.89
C ASN A 28 9.07 -14.35 -7.07
N VAL A 29 9.16 -14.10 -5.76
CA VAL A 29 8.00 -13.90 -4.89
C VAL A 29 8.02 -12.52 -4.25
N ASP A 30 6.84 -11.95 -4.03
CA ASP A 30 6.72 -10.77 -3.17
C ASP A 30 7.07 -11.17 -1.72
N GLN A 31 8.18 -10.62 -1.22
CA GLN A 31 8.70 -10.97 0.09
C GLN A 31 7.75 -10.61 1.23
N THR A 32 7.05 -9.47 1.12
CA THR A 32 6.09 -9.03 2.13
C THR A 32 4.92 -10.00 2.21
N LEU A 33 4.36 -10.37 1.06
CA LEU A 33 3.24 -11.32 1.01
C LEU A 33 3.65 -12.74 1.42
N TYR A 34 4.88 -13.16 1.12
CA TYR A 34 5.40 -14.45 1.58
C TYR A 34 5.62 -14.48 3.09
N GLU A 35 6.19 -13.42 3.67
CA GLU A 35 6.42 -13.33 5.11
C GLU A 35 5.09 -13.38 5.88
N LEU A 36 4.11 -12.56 5.48
CA LEU A 36 2.83 -12.40 6.15
C LEU A 36 1.85 -13.56 5.90
N TYR A 37 1.74 -14.00 4.65
CA TYR A 37 0.64 -14.87 4.20
C TYR A 37 1.12 -16.17 3.55
N LYS A 38 2.44 -16.40 3.49
CA LYS A 38 3.06 -17.52 2.74
C LYS A 38 2.64 -17.56 1.27
N SER A 39 2.24 -16.41 0.73
CA SER A 39 1.86 -16.30 -0.68
C SER A 39 3.10 -16.43 -1.57
N ARG A 40 2.96 -17.19 -2.66
CA ARG A 40 3.97 -17.32 -3.72
C ARG A 40 3.69 -16.39 -4.91
N ARG A 41 2.85 -15.37 -4.72
CA ARG A 41 2.55 -14.39 -5.76
C ARG A 41 3.83 -13.64 -6.16
N PRO A 42 4.15 -13.53 -7.46
CA PRO A 42 5.27 -12.71 -7.91
C PRO A 42 4.96 -11.21 -7.75
N PRO A 43 5.98 -10.37 -7.61
CA PRO A 43 5.79 -8.92 -7.67
C PRO A 43 5.20 -8.53 -9.03
N VAL A 44 4.21 -7.64 -9.02
CA VAL A 44 3.56 -7.11 -10.22
C VAL A 44 3.86 -5.63 -10.35
N SER A 45 4.08 -5.15 -11.58
CA SER A 45 4.31 -3.73 -11.86
C SER A 45 3.18 -3.13 -12.68
N LEU A 46 2.72 -1.94 -12.29
CA LEU A 46 1.74 -1.14 -13.04
C LEU A 46 2.34 -0.76 -14.40
N CYS A 47 3.52 -0.16 -14.37
CA CYS A 47 4.39 0.16 -15.50
C CYS A 47 5.85 -0.03 -15.09
N GLU A 48 6.80 0.24 -15.98
CA GLU A 48 8.23 0.17 -15.66
C GLU A 48 8.56 1.06 -14.44
N GLY A 49 9.20 0.47 -13.43
CA GLY A 49 9.61 1.17 -12.21
C GLY A 49 8.51 1.47 -11.19
N VAL A 50 7.24 1.12 -11.46
CA VAL A 50 6.11 1.36 -10.53
C VAL A 50 5.48 0.02 -10.15
N PRO A 51 5.71 -0.52 -8.94
CA PRO A 51 5.05 -1.73 -8.47
C PRO A 51 3.55 -1.51 -8.24
N LEU A 52 2.77 -2.58 -8.24
CA LEU A 52 1.33 -2.58 -8.03
C LEU A 52 0.96 -3.65 -6.99
N SER A 53 0.38 -3.23 -5.87
CA SER A 53 -0.10 -4.18 -4.86
C SER A 53 -1.32 -4.96 -5.35
N ALA A 54 -1.52 -6.16 -4.80
CA ALA A 54 -2.63 -7.04 -5.17
C ALA A 54 -4.01 -6.44 -4.86
N ILE A 55 -4.09 -5.56 -3.85
CA ILE A 55 -5.27 -4.78 -3.47
C ILE A 55 -4.82 -3.32 -3.36
N ILE A 56 -5.68 -2.41 -3.82
CA ILE A 56 -5.43 -0.97 -3.83
C ILE A 56 -6.31 -0.30 -2.78
N ASN A 57 -5.74 0.64 -2.02
CA ASN A 57 -6.46 1.33 -0.96
C ASN A 57 -7.09 2.63 -1.50
N ALA A 58 -8.42 2.72 -1.57
CA ALA A 58 -9.11 3.97 -1.89
C ALA A 58 -9.18 4.89 -0.67
N THR A 59 -8.57 6.07 -0.78
CA THR A 59 -8.33 6.96 0.36
C THR A 59 -9.46 7.98 0.53
N TRP A 60 -10.60 7.54 1.07
CA TRP A 60 -11.70 8.44 1.41
C TRP A 60 -11.45 9.06 2.77
N LEU A 61 -11.07 10.34 2.82
CA LEU A 61 -10.74 10.99 4.10
C LEU A 61 -11.95 11.00 5.06
N PRO A 62 -11.74 10.73 6.37
CA PRO A 62 -12.81 10.71 7.37
C PRO A 62 -13.29 12.12 7.75
N SER A 63 -12.50 13.15 7.44
CA SER A 63 -12.80 14.55 7.71
C SER A 63 -12.08 15.46 6.72
N ASP A 64 -12.28 16.77 6.82
CA ASP A 64 -11.55 17.76 6.03
C ASP A 64 -10.03 17.61 6.22
N SER A 65 -9.28 17.72 5.11
CA SER A 65 -7.83 17.51 5.13
C SER A 65 -7.08 18.54 5.96
N LYS A 66 -7.56 19.80 6.06
CA LYS A 66 -6.91 20.83 6.89
C LYS A 66 -7.03 20.48 8.36
N ALA A 67 -8.16 19.91 8.78
CA ALA A 67 -8.33 19.41 10.14
C ALA A 67 -7.36 18.25 10.42
N MET A 68 -7.29 17.27 9.51
CA MET A 68 -6.37 16.12 9.66
C MET A 68 -4.90 16.54 9.72
N LEU A 69 -4.50 17.50 8.88
CA LEU A 69 -3.12 18.02 8.81
C LEU A 69 -2.79 18.97 9.97
N ALA A 70 -3.77 19.36 10.78
CA ALA A 70 -3.59 20.15 12.00
C ALA A 70 -3.60 19.30 13.29
N GLU A 71 -3.84 17.98 13.19
CA GLU A 71 -3.74 17.07 14.33
C GLU A 71 -2.30 17.05 14.89
N SER A 72 -2.17 16.66 16.16
CA SER A 72 -0.86 16.46 16.78
C SER A 72 -0.91 15.29 17.75
N TRP A 73 0.08 14.41 17.65
CA TRP A 73 0.30 13.36 18.64
C TRP A 73 1.10 13.85 19.86
N ILE A 74 1.86 14.94 19.69
CA ILE A 74 2.72 15.50 20.72
C ILE A 74 1.81 16.04 21.85
N PRO A 75 1.96 15.53 23.09
CA PRO A 75 1.13 15.96 24.20
C PRO A 75 1.31 17.46 24.46
N VAL A 76 0.19 18.17 24.64
CA VAL A 76 0.23 19.53 25.19
C VAL A 76 0.49 19.41 26.69
N PRO A 77 1.44 20.17 27.28
CA PRO A 77 1.64 20.16 28.72
C PRO A 77 0.32 20.44 29.44
N PRO A 78 -0.12 19.60 30.39
CA PRO A 78 -1.38 19.83 31.08
C PRO A 78 -1.30 21.18 31.82
N GLU A 79 -2.35 22.01 31.66
CA GLU A 79 -2.55 23.14 32.56
C GLU A 79 -2.68 22.61 34.00
N PRO A 80 -2.23 23.36 35.03
CA PRO A 80 -2.36 22.90 36.41
C PRO A 80 -3.84 22.69 36.75
N GLU A 81 -4.27 21.43 36.80
CA GLU A 81 -5.62 21.06 37.20
C GLU A 81 -5.74 21.18 38.72
N TYR A 82 -6.76 21.89 39.19
CA TYR A 82 -7.07 22.02 40.61
C TYR A 82 -8.21 21.06 40.97
N GLU A 83 -8.13 20.38 42.12
CA GLU A 83 -9.21 19.55 42.63
C GLU A 83 -10.45 20.42 42.93
N GLN A 84 -11.58 20.11 42.30
CA GLN A 84 -12.81 20.90 42.41
C GLN A 84 -13.37 20.99 43.84
N ALA A 85 -13.01 20.05 44.71
CA ALA A 85 -13.49 20.00 46.09
C ALA A 85 -12.61 20.76 47.10
N THR A 86 -11.30 20.87 46.83
CA THR A 86 -10.29 21.39 47.78
C THR A 86 -9.60 22.66 47.28
N GLY A 87 -9.63 22.93 45.97
CA GLY A 87 -8.89 24.02 45.33
C GLY A 87 -7.38 23.82 45.33
N GLU A 88 -6.90 22.63 45.73
CA GLU A 88 -5.48 22.28 45.72
C GLU A 88 -5.05 21.80 44.32
N PRO A 89 -3.82 22.11 43.88
CA PRO A 89 -3.31 21.59 42.61
C PRO A 89 -3.23 20.06 42.68
N LYS A 90 -3.75 19.38 41.65
CA LYS A 90 -3.60 17.94 41.53
C LYS A 90 -2.12 17.56 41.59
N PRO A 91 -1.78 16.40 42.18
CA PRO A 91 -0.42 15.90 42.14
C PRO A 91 0.03 15.77 40.67
N PRO A 92 1.32 16.07 40.39
CA PRO A 92 1.84 15.94 39.04
C PRO A 92 1.64 14.50 38.53
N PRO A 93 1.48 14.32 37.21
CA PRO A 93 1.39 12.99 36.63
C PRO A 93 2.62 12.14 37.04
N PRO A 94 2.46 10.81 37.13
CA PRO A 94 3.57 9.92 37.49
C PRO A 94 4.73 10.08 36.50
N SER A 95 5.96 9.87 36.96
CA SER A 95 7.16 10.01 36.13
C SER A 95 7.26 9.00 34.99
N PHE A 96 6.37 8.01 34.95
CA PHE A 96 6.26 7.00 33.90
C PHE A 96 4.78 6.71 33.64
N ASP A 97 4.38 6.86 32.39
CA ASP A 97 3.06 6.43 31.90
C ASP A 97 3.22 5.26 30.92
N PRO A 98 2.82 4.03 31.28
CA PRO A 98 2.89 2.89 30.38
C PRO A 98 1.96 3.00 29.16
N LYS A 99 1.01 3.94 29.17
CA LYS A 99 0.08 4.18 28.06
C LYS A 99 0.57 5.23 27.06
N ASP A 100 1.71 5.86 27.33
CA ASP A 100 2.28 6.88 26.44
C ASP A 100 2.55 6.28 25.05
N GLN A 101 2.32 7.08 24.00
CA GLN A 101 2.58 6.67 22.62
C GLN A 101 4.06 6.38 22.38
N GLU A 102 4.98 6.99 23.14
CA GLU A 102 6.42 6.71 23.05
C GLU A 102 6.74 5.24 23.34
N TYR A 103 6.12 4.66 24.37
CA TYR A 103 6.38 3.27 24.78
C TYR A 103 5.56 2.24 24.01
N ASN A 104 4.53 2.69 23.28
CA ASN A 104 3.62 1.80 22.56
C ASN A 104 3.82 1.93 21.05
N GLU A 105 3.34 3.02 20.46
CA GLU A 105 3.23 3.14 19.01
C GLU A 105 4.54 3.58 18.36
N MET A 106 5.28 4.51 18.97
CA MET A 106 6.62 4.88 18.49
C MET A 106 7.55 3.67 18.52
N ALA A 107 7.55 2.90 19.62
CA ALA A 107 8.33 1.68 19.74
C ALA A 107 7.98 0.67 18.63
N ARG A 108 6.69 0.48 18.34
CA ARG A 108 6.22 -0.39 17.24
C ARG A 108 6.69 0.09 15.88
N ARG A 109 6.54 1.39 15.58
CA ARG A 109 6.99 2.01 14.32
C ARG A 109 8.50 1.88 14.12
N LEU A 110 9.28 2.21 15.14
CA LEU A 110 10.74 2.10 15.15
C LEU A 110 11.21 0.64 15.00
N SER A 111 10.51 -0.32 15.61
CA SER A 111 10.86 -1.75 15.51
C SER A 111 10.86 -2.28 14.07
N LYS A 112 10.12 -1.63 13.17
CA LYS A 112 9.99 -1.99 11.76
C LYS A 112 10.76 -1.04 10.82
N SER A 113 11.50 -0.08 11.36
CA SER A 113 12.24 0.91 10.57
C SER A 113 13.38 0.28 9.77
N ALA A 114 13.68 0.87 8.61
CA ALA A 114 14.80 0.48 7.76
C ALA A 114 16.15 0.48 8.51
N PRO A 115 16.55 1.55 9.24
CA PRO A 115 17.83 1.57 9.94
C PRO A 115 17.93 0.48 11.02
N LEU A 116 16.86 0.20 11.77
CA LEU A 116 16.89 -0.86 12.77
C LEU A 116 17.00 -2.26 12.13
N ARG A 117 16.28 -2.50 11.02
CA ARG A 117 16.40 -3.76 10.28
C ARG A 117 17.80 -3.97 9.72
N GLN A 118 18.40 -2.90 9.18
CA GLN A 118 19.78 -2.91 8.70
C GLN A 118 20.76 -3.21 9.84
N TRP A 119 20.64 -2.50 10.97
CA TRP A 119 21.46 -2.74 12.16
C TRP A 119 21.35 -4.19 12.65
N ASN A 120 20.12 -4.74 12.74
CA ASN A 120 19.90 -6.13 13.14
C ASN A 120 20.55 -7.13 12.17
N SER A 121 20.43 -6.89 10.86
CA SER A 121 21.05 -7.75 9.84
C SER A 121 22.58 -7.71 9.92
N LEU A 122 23.16 -6.54 10.13
CA LEU A 122 24.60 -6.36 10.28
C LEU A 122 25.11 -7.03 11.56
N MET A 123 24.40 -6.88 12.68
CA MET A 123 24.72 -7.59 13.92
C MET A 123 24.76 -9.12 13.75
N ILE A 124 23.82 -9.69 13.01
CA ILE A 124 23.80 -11.13 12.72
C ILE A 124 25.02 -11.49 11.86
N LYS A 125 25.25 -10.75 10.77
CA LYS A 125 26.39 -10.96 9.86
C LYS A 125 27.73 -10.87 10.59
N THR A 126 27.93 -9.85 11.42
CA THR A 126 29.15 -9.67 12.21
C THR A 126 29.41 -10.87 13.11
N LYS A 127 28.39 -11.37 13.82
CA LYS A 127 28.54 -12.58 14.66
C LYS A 127 28.87 -13.84 13.86
N GLU A 128 28.36 -13.97 12.64
CA GLU A 128 28.68 -15.09 11.75
C GLU A 128 30.14 -15.01 11.26
N LEU A 129 30.59 -13.82 10.87
CA LEU A 129 31.98 -13.56 10.45
C LEU A 129 32.97 -13.77 11.60
N GLU A 130 32.66 -13.28 12.80
CA GLU A 130 33.46 -13.51 14.01
C GLU A 130 33.58 -15.01 14.32
N LYS A 131 32.49 -15.76 14.19
CA LYS A 131 32.49 -17.21 14.37
C LYS A 131 33.33 -17.92 13.31
N GLU A 132 33.28 -17.49 12.05
CA GLU A 132 34.13 -18.03 10.98
C GLU A 132 35.61 -17.75 11.27
N MET A 133 35.92 -16.53 11.69
CA MET A 133 37.26 -16.10 12.07
C MET A 133 37.80 -16.93 13.25
N ASP A 134 37.00 -17.14 14.30
CA ASP A 134 37.37 -17.97 15.46
C ASP A 134 37.65 -19.41 15.05
N VAL A 135 36.81 -20.00 14.19
CA VAL A 135 37.01 -21.36 13.67
C VAL A 135 38.31 -21.46 12.87
N LEU A 136 38.62 -20.44 12.06
CA LEU A 136 39.85 -20.40 11.27
C LEU A 136 41.08 -20.26 12.16
N GLN A 137 41.05 -19.37 13.15
CA GLN A 137 42.12 -19.21 14.16
C GLN A 137 42.39 -20.52 14.89
N LYS A 138 41.34 -21.17 15.39
CA LYS A 138 41.47 -22.44 16.12
C LYS A 138 42.06 -23.57 15.28
N LYS A 139 41.71 -23.62 13.98
CA LYS A 139 42.31 -24.58 13.02
C LYS A 139 43.80 -24.34 12.80
N MET A 140 44.26 -23.08 12.86
CA MET A 140 45.68 -22.77 12.79
C MET A 140 46.38 -23.19 14.10
N GLU A 141 45.81 -22.83 15.26
CA GLU A 141 46.36 -23.16 16.58
C GLU A 141 46.45 -24.68 16.86
N ASP A 142 45.40 -25.45 16.52
CA ASP A 142 45.38 -26.91 16.75
C ASP A 142 46.40 -27.66 15.86
N ARG A 143 46.82 -27.06 14.75
CA ARG A 143 47.86 -27.61 13.86
C ARG A 143 49.27 -27.32 14.38
N ASP A 144 49.46 -26.20 15.08
CA ASP A 144 50.72 -25.81 15.72
C ASP A 144 50.97 -26.55 17.06
N ARG A 145 50.00 -27.32 17.56
CA ARG A 145 50.21 -28.21 18.72
C ARG A 145 51.18 -29.34 18.38
N PRO A 146 52.21 -29.59 19.21
CA PRO A 146 53.17 -30.65 18.97
C PRO A 146 52.48 -32.03 18.96
N ALA A 147 52.76 -32.82 17.92
CA ALA A 147 52.22 -34.17 17.79
C ALA A 147 52.65 -35.07 18.97
N VAL A 148 51.71 -35.82 19.54
CA VAL A 148 52.01 -36.90 20.50
C VAL A 148 52.96 -37.89 19.80
N PRO A 149 54.11 -38.27 20.39
CA PRO A 149 55.08 -39.11 19.72
C PRO A 149 54.47 -40.48 19.37
N PRO A 150 54.67 -40.99 18.14
CA PRO A 150 54.11 -42.27 17.73
C PRO A 150 54.73 -43.41 18.53
N LYS A 151 53.92 -44.43 18.88
CA LYS A 151 54.45 -45.72 19.34
C LYS A 151 55.39 -46.29 18.27
N ARG A 152 56.60 -46.70 18.67
CA ARG A 152 57.68 -47.21 17.81
C ARG A 152 57.14 -48.15 16.71
N GLY A 153 57.27 -47.76 15.43
CA GLY A 153 57.13 -48.68 14.29
C GLY A 153 56.44 -48.19 13.01
N ALA A 154 55.77 -47.03 12.99
CA ALA A 154 55.06 -46.56 11.78
C ALA A 154 55.79 -45.41 11.07
N ARG A 155 55.93 -45.52 9.74
CA ARG A 155 56.50 -44.51 8.84
C ARG A 155 55.52 -43.33 8.75
N ALA A 156 55.95 -42.13 9.16
CA ALA A 156 55.13 -40.93 9.10
C ALA A 156 54.82 -40.55 7.63
N PRO A 157 53.56 -40.23 7.28
CA PRO A 157 53.25 -39.66 5.98
C PRO A 157 53.85 -38.25 5.86
N PRO A 158 54.19 -37.80 4.63
CA PRO A 158 54.78 -36.48 4.42
C PRO A 158 53.79 -35.38 4.83
N PRO A 159 54.27 -34.24 5.36
CA PRO A 159 53.41 -33.10 5.67
C PRO A 159 52.78 -32.56 4.38
N PRO A 160 51.49 -32.19 4.38
CA PRO A 160 50.86 -31.53 3.24
C PRO A 160 51.54 -30.17 2.96
N PRO A 161 51.54 -29.69 1.70
CA PRO A 161 52.22 -28.47 1.28
C PRO A 161 51.63 -27.21 1.96
N PRO A 162 52.38 -26.08 1.97
CA PRO A 162 52.05 -24.90 2.76
C PRO A 162 50.90 -24.13 2.11
N ASP A 163 49.84 -23.90 2.88
CA ASP A 163 48.67 -23.09 2.51
C ASP A 163 48.42 -21.99 3.56
N ASP A 164 49.43 -21.69 4.37
CA ASP A 164 49.32 -20.80 5.53
C ASP A 164 49.16 -19.34 5.09
N GLY A 165 49.79 -18.95 3.98
CA GLY A 165 49.55 -17.63 3.37
C GLY A 165 48.12 -17.43 2.84
N VAL A 166 47.43 -18.50 2.42
CA VAL A 166 46.02 -18.42 1.99
C VAL A 166 45.09 -18.28 3.20
N ARG A 167 45.39 -18.99 4.30
CA ARG A 167 44.61 -18.87 5.55
C ARG A 167 44.82 -17.54 6.24
N GLU A 168 46.05 -17.04 6.30
CA GLU A 168 46.37 -15.71 6.82
C GLU A 168 45.69 -14.62 5.98
N ALA A 169 45.74 -14.73 4.65
CA ALA A 169 45.03 -13.82 3.76
C ALA A 169 43.51 -13.84 3.99
N ARG A 170 42.89 -15.02 4.14
CA ARG A 170 41.46 -15.14 4.46
C ARG A 170 41.12 -14.58 5.83
N LEU A 171 42.01 -14.73 6.82
CA LEU A 171 41.80 -14.19 8.16
C LEU A 171 41.87 -12.66 8.17
N GLU A 172 42.77 -12.07 7.39
CA GLU A 172 42.83 -10.63 7.19
C GLU A 172 41.60 -10.11 6.41
N GLU A 173 41.15 -10.84 5.40
CA GLU A 173 39.90 -10.54 4.68
C GLU A 173 38.70 -10.53 5.63
N LEU A 174 38.54 -11.58 6.47
CA LEU A 174 37.48 -11.65 7.48
C LEU A 174 37.55 -10.49 8.48
N ARG A 175 38.74 -10.08 8.90
CA ARG A 175 38.92 -8.90 9.79
C ARG A 175 38.42 -7.63 9.13
N ASN A 176 38.78 -7.41 7.86
CA ASN A 176 38.32 -6.26 7.10
C ASN A 176 36.79 -6.32 6.89
N GLU A 177 36.22 -7.50 6.61
CA GLU A 177 34.77 -7.67 6.50
C GLU A 177 34.05 -7.35 7.83
N VAL A 178 34.60 -7.77 8.97
CA VAL A 178 34.07 -7.45 10.31
C VAL A 178 34.18 -5.95 10.61
N GLU A 179 35.31 -5.33 10.31
CA GLU A 179 35.51 -3.88 10.49
C GLU A 179 34.51 -3.07 9.65
N ASN A 180 34.36 -3.42 8.37
CA ASN A 180 33.37 -2.79 7.49
C ASN A 180 31.94 -2.96 8.02
N ALA A 181 31.56 -4.18 8.42
CA ALA A 181 30.24 -4.43 8.99
C ALA A 181 29.99 -3.63 10.29
N ASN A 182 31.00 -3.46 11.13
CA ASN A 182 30.91 -2.64 12.33
C ASN A 182 30.76 -1.14 12.01
N ASN A 183 31.46 -0.64 11.00
CA ASN A 183 31.31 0.75 10.54
C ASN A 183 29.90 1.00 9.99
N GLU A 184 29.39 0.13 9.11
CA GLU A 184 28.02 0.21 8.60
C GLU A 184 26.97 0.13 9.72
N MET A 185 27.25 -0.64 10.76
CA MET A 185 26.37 -0.78 11.93
C MET A 185 26.33 0.52 12.75
N GLN A 186 27.45 1.22 12.92
CA GLN A 186 27.48 2.54 13.57
C GLN A 186 26.69 3.57 12.78
N GLU A 187 26.78 3.56 11.45
CA GLU A 187 25.97 4.42 10.58
C GLU A 187 24.48 4.12 10.72
N ALA A 188 24.09 2.84 10.74
CA ALA A 188 22.70 2.43 10.96
C ALA A 188 22.18 2.82 12.35
N GLU A 189 23.02 2.76 13.39
CA GLU A 189 22.67 3.22 14.74
C GLU A 189 22.46 4.74 14.80
N ALA A 190 23.33 5.51 14.14
CA ALA A 190 23.17 6.97 14.02
C ALA A 190 21.88 7.34 13.27
N ALA A 191 21.61 6.68 12.14
CA ALA A 191 20.37 6.86 11.38
C ALA A 191 19.12 6.47 12.19
N TYR A 192 19.20 5.42 13.00
CA TYR A 192 18.12 5.04 13.92
C TYR A 192 17.87 6.10 15.00
N ALA A 193 18.93 6.65 15.59
CA ALA A 193 18.84 7.70 16.60
C ALA A 193 18.23 8.99 16.02
N GLU A 194 18.65 9.39 14.82
CA GLU A 194 18.07 10.52 14.08
C GLU A 194 16.59 10.29 13.79
N LEU A 195 16.25 9.11 13.27
CA LEU A 195 14.86 8.76 12.97
C LEU A 195 13.99 8.82 14.24
N ARG A 196 14.48 8.28 15.36
CA ARG A 196 13.81 8.35 16.66
C ARG A 196 13.57 9.78 17.10
N GLY A 197 14.57 10.66 17.00
CA GLY A 197 14.43 12.08 17.31
C GLY A 197 13.35 12.77 16.47
N SER A 198 13.27 12.41 15.19
CA SER A 198 12.32 13.01 14.25
C SER A 198 10.83 12.74 14.52
N PHE A 199 10.47 11.83 15.43
CA PHE A 199 9.07 11.66 15.82
C PHE A 199 8.58 12.83 16.67
N ALA A 200 9.41 13.32 17.59
CA ALA A 200 9.06 14.45 18.47
C ALA A 200 9.02 15.79 17.73
N GLU A 201 9.67 15.89 16.57
CA GLU A 201 9.67 17.08 15.71
C GLU A 201 8.46 17.13 14.77
N ASP A 202 7.83 15.98 14.51
CA ASP A 202 6.76 15.83 13.54
C ASP A 202 5.43 15.48 14.25
N PRO A 203 4.53 16.47 14.44
CA PRO A 203 3.27 16.29 15.15
C PRO A 203 2.32 15.32 14.44
N LEU A 204 2.54 15.03 13.15
CA LEU A 204 1.70 14.10 12.38
C LEU A 204 2.25 12.67 12.36
N SER A 205 3.44 12.42 12.89
CA SER A 205 4.11 11.13 12.73
C SER A 205 3.37 9.96 13.37
N LEU A 206 2.68 10.18 14.51
CA LEU A 206 1.95 9.15 15.25
C LEU A 206 0.43 9.35 15.34
N VAL A 207 -0.15 10.30 14.62
CA VAL A 207 -1.60 10.53 14.63
C VAL A 207 -2.38 9.30 14.10
N PRO A 208 -3.64 9.07 14.53
CA PRO A 208 -4.36 7.83 14.24
C PRO A 208 -4.54 7.51 12.74
N TRP A 209 -4.75 8.52 11.90
CA TRP A 209 -4.89 8.33 10.47
C TRP A 209 -3.57 7.91 9.81
N MET A 210 -2.43 8.42 10.29
CA MET A 210 -1.10 8.01 9.82
C MET A 210 -0.86 6.53 10.14
N GLN A 211 -1.26 6.09 11.34
CA GLN A 211 -1.14 4.68 11.73
C GLN A 211 -2.00 3.74 10.88
N THR A 212 -3.20 4.18 10.52
CA THR A 212 -4.08 3.42 9.62
C THR A 212 -3.37 3.17 8.28
N LEU A 213 -2.78 4.21 7.68
CA LEU A 213 -2.08 4.10 6.40
C LEU A 213 -0.81 3.25 6.50
N PHE A 214 -0.04 3.39 7.58
CA PHE A 214 1.12 2.53 7.85
C PHE A 214 0.72 1.06 8.02
N ALA A 215 -0.39 0.78 8.72
CA ALA A 215 -0.86 -0.58 8.94
C ALA A 215 -1.25 -1.28 7.63
N LEU A 216 -1.91 -0.55 6.71
CA LEU A 216 -2.26 -1.06 5.38
C LEU A 216 -1.03 -1.30 4.50
N ALA A 217 -0.09 -0.35 4.47
CA ALA A 217 1.14 -0.50 3.71
C ALA A 217 2.01 -1.65 4.24
N ASP A 218 2.15 -1.78 5.57
CA ASP A 218 2.85 -2.88 6.22
C ASP A 218 2.23 -4.24 5.94
N ALA A 219 0.95 -4.29 5.58
CA ALA A 219 0.23 -5.51 5.22
C ALA A 219 0.41 -5.92 3.74
N GLY A 220 1.26 -5.22 2.98
CA GLY A 220 1.53 -5.48 1.56
C GLY A 220 0.60 -4.74 0.59
N MET A 221 -0.26 -3.84 1.08
CA MET A 221 -1.13 -3.01 0.26
C MET A 221 -0.51 -1.61 0.10
N THR A 222 0.54 -1.53 -0.71
CA THR A 222 1.38 -0.33 -0.85
C THR A 222 0.91 0.67 -1.91
N THR A 223 -0.12 0.34 -2.68
CA THR A 223 -0.73 1.24 -3.67
C THR A 223 -1.96 1.93 -3.09
N PHE A 224 -1.98 3.26 -3.15
CA PHE A 224 -3.04 4.13 -2.63
C PHE A 224 -3.67 4.93 -3.76
N ASP A 225 -4.99 4.80 -3.92
CA ASP A 225 -5.80 5.56 -4.87
C ASP A 225 -6.32 6.84 -4.23
N VAL A 226 -6.12 7.96 -4.93
CA VAL A 226 -6.71 9.25 -4.58
C VAL A 226 -8.20 9.22 -4.94
N SER A 227 -9.03 9.21 -3.90
CA SER A 227 -10.48 9.06 -4.00
C SER A 227 -11.20 9.79 -2.86
N GLY A 228 -12.53 9.80 -2.88
CA GLY A 228 -13.36 10.44 -1.87
C GLY A 228 -14.81 10.49 -2.32
N ARG A 229 -15.67 11.16 -1.52
CA ARG A 229 -17.05 11.45 -1.92
C ARG A 229 -17.05 12.17 -3.27
N PHE A 230 -17.76 11.62 -4.25
CA PHE A 230 -17.75 12.10 -5.62
C PHE A 230 -19.18 12.31 -6.15
N PHE A 231 -19.31 12.66 -7.43
CA PHE A 231 -20.60 12.76 -8.10
C PHE A 231 -21.38 11.42 -8.02
N PRO A 232 -22.72 11.44 -7.79
CA PRO A 232 -23.58 12.62 -7.59
C PRO A 232 -23.71 13.07 -6.12
N PHE A 233 -23.15 12.32 -5.17
CA PHE A 233 -23.37 12.50 -3.73
C PHE A 233 -22.26 13.33 -3.07
N THR A 234 -22.00 14.52 -3.59
CA THR A 234 -21.02 15.45 -3.05
C THR A 234 -21.47 16.90 -3.21
N ASN A 235 -20.68 17.85 -2.72
CA ASN A 235 -20.92 19.26 -2.97
C ASN A 235 -20.65 19.59 -4.44
N LEU A 236 -21.72 19.66 -5.24
CA LEU A 236 -21.62 19.93 -6.68
C LEU A 236 -20.98 21.28 -7.02
N ARG A 237 -21.05 22.27 -6.11
CA ARG A 237 -20.31 23.54 -6.32
C ARG A 237 -18.81 23.27 -6.26
N ALA A 238 -18.33 22.47 -5.33
CA ALA A 238 -16.90 22.14 -5.28
C ALA A 238 -16.42 21.42 -6.55
N LEU A 239 -17.27 20.64 -7.22
CA LEU A 239 -16.93 19.97 -8.49
C LEU A 239 -17.01 20.88 -9.72
N PHE A 240 -18.06 21.70 -9.82
CA PHE A 240 -18.40 22.41 -11.06
C PHE A 240 -18.29 23.94 -10.97
N SER A 241 -18.04 24.49 -9.78
CA SER A 241 -17.75 25.92 -9.58
C SER A 241 -16.29 26.20 -9.26
N SER A 242 -15.47 25.18 -9.02
CA SER A 242 -14.03 25.38 -8.84
C SER A 242 -13.48 26.03 -10.10
N ASP A 243 -12.69 27.09 -9.92
CA ASP A 243 -11.80 27.46 -10.99
C ASP A 243 -10.91 26.24 -11.28
N ASN A 244 -10.69 25.94 -12.55
CA ASN A 244 -9.78 24.90 -13.00
C ASN A 244 -8.30 25.19 -12.59
N SER A 245 -8.04 25.91 -11.49
CA SER A 245 -6.70 26.21 -10.99
C SER A 245 -6.23 25.20 -9.92
N SER A 246 -7.11 24.35 -9.41
CA SER A 246 -6.83 23.38 -8.34
C SER A 246 -7.35 21.97 -8.68
N SER A 247 -6.77 20.95 -8.04
CA SER A 247 -7.27 19.58 -8.09
C SER A 247 -8.48 19.44 -7.17
N TYR A 248 -9.52 18.75 -7.62
CA TYR A 248 -10.67 18.41 -6.75
C TYR A 248 -10.23 17.59 -5.52
N TYR A 249 -9.18 16.78 -5.66
CA TYR A 249 -8.66 15.92 -4.60
C TYR A 249 -7.43 16.49 -3.88
N GLU A 250 -7.17 17.80 -3.98
CA GLU A 250 -6.01 18.48 -3.38
C GLU A 250 -5.78 18.11 -1.90
N GLY A 251 -6.86 18.00 -1.13
CA GLY A 251 -6.81 17.59 0.26
C GLY A 251 -6.30 16.15 0.46
N THR A 252 -6.82 15.20 -0.31
CA THR A 252 -6.40 13.78 -0.27
C THR A 252 -4.97 13.62 -0.75
N GLU A 253 -4.58 14.33 -1.81
CA GLU A 253 -3.21 14.34 -2.33
C GLU A 253 -2.20 14.81 -1.27
N SER A 254 -2.55 15.87 -0.52
CA SER A 254 -1.70 16.42 0.54
C SER A 254 -1.53 15.45 1.72
N VAL A 255 -2.62 14.81 2.16
CA VAL A 255 -2.58 13.79 3.24
C VAL A 255 -1.75 12.58 2.82
N LEU A 256 -1.99 12.04 1.63
CA LEU A 256 -1.22 10.90 1.11
C LEU A 256 0.24 11.27 0.86
N GLY A 257 0.53 12.50 0.40
CA GLY A 257 1.89 13.00 0.24
C GLY A 257 2.65 13.06 1.57
N MET A 258 2.01 13.58 2.63
CA MET A 258 2.58 13.58 3.97
C MET A 258 2.87 12.15 4.46
N PHE A 259 1.91 11.24 4.27
CA PHE A 259 2.08 9.84 4.59
C PHE A 259 3.23 9.19 3.82
N LYS A 260 3.28 9.35 2.49
CA LYS A 260 4.33 8.78 1.64
C LYS A 260 5.71 9.22 2.10
N ARG A 261 5.93 10.53 2.27
CA ARG A 261 7.22 11.07 2.72
C ARG A 261 7.60 10.52 4.10
N ARG A 262 6.64 10.44 5.03
CA ARG A 262 6.89 9.88 6.36
C ARG A 262 7.21 8.38 6.31
N TYR A 263 6.45 7.61 5.55
CA TYR A 263 6.66 6.18 5.36
C TYR A 263 8.01 5.88 4.74
N GLU A 264 8.40 6.63 3.72
CA GLU A 264 9.67 6.42 3.03
C GLU A 264 10.88 6.85 3.86
N LYS A 265 10.74 7.90 4.69
CA LYS A 265 11.74 8.24 5.71
C LYS A 265 11.95 7.10 6.71
N GLU A 266 10.90 6.37 7.08
CA GLU A 266 10.98 5.29 8.07
C GLU A 266 11.36 3.93 7.50
N ARG A 267 10.86 3.58 6.30
CA ARG A 267 10.91 2.23 5.73
C ARG A 267 11.77 2.13 4.47
N GLY A 268 12.34 3.24 4.03
CA GLY A 268 13.15 3.35 2.82
C GLY A 268 12.36 3.89 1.61
N PRO A 269 13.06 4.34 0.57
CA PRO A 269 12.47 5.04 -0.57
C PRO A 269 11.61 4.12 -1.46
N ASN A 270 10.72 4.72 -2.25
CA ASN A 270 9.94 4.07 -3.31
C ASN A 270 9.05 2.90 -2.83
N LYS A 271 8.58 2.96 -1.57
CA LYS A 271 7.75 1.90 -0.99
C LYS A 271 6.26 2.14 -1.18
N ILE A 272 5.83 3.39 -1.39
CA ILE A 272 4.42 3.76 -1.53
C ILE A 272 4.16 4.29 -2.93
N GLN A 273 3.10 3.78 -3.57
CA GLN A 273 2.66 4.25 -4.89
C GLN A 273 1.35 5.01 -4.73
N ILE A 274 1.26 6.21 -5.29
CA ILE A 274 0.04 7.03 -5.24
C ILE A 274 -0.55 7.18 -6.63
N LEU A 275 -1.77 6.69 -6.81
CA LEU A 275 -2.53 6.82 -8.06
C LEU A 275 -3.37 8.10 -7.97
N THR A 276 -2.89 9.17 -8.58
CA THR A 276 -3.57 10.47 -8.56
C THR A 276 -4.69 10.53 -9.60
N LYS A 277 -5.60 11.50 -9.48
CA LYS A 277 -6.78 11.61 -10.34
C LYS A 277 -6.98 13.04 -10.83
N LEU A 278 -7.02 13.20 -12.15
CA LEU A 278 -7.29 14.46 -12.83
C LEU A 278 -8.78 14.51 -13.20
N VAL A 279 -9.49 15.48 -12.65
CA VAL A 279 -10.94 15.68 -12.85
C VAL A 279 -11.20 17.10 -13.40
N PRO A 280 -10.94 17.35 -14.70
CA PRO A 280 -11.14 18.67 -15.28
C PRO A 280 -12.63 19.05 -15.31
N ASN A 281 -12.97 20.26 -14.89
CA ASN A 281 -14.29 20.83 -15.16
C ASN A 281 -14.31 21.41 -16.58
N HIS A 282 -14.43 20.55 -17.59
CA HIS A 282 -14.46 20.96 -18.99
C HIS A 282 -15.77 21.67 -19.40
N PHE A 283 -16.74 21.81 -18.50
CA PHE A 283 -17.92 22.64 -18.69
C PHE A 283 -17.66 24.12 -18.40
N GLN A 284 -16.52 24.45 -17.78
CA GLN A 284 -16.17 25.84 -17.48
C GLN A 284 -15.81 26.59 -18.77
N ASP A 285 -16.36 27.80 -18.91
CA ASP A 285 -15.99 28.72 -19.98
C ASP A 285 -14.47 28.98 -19.99
N GLY A 286 -13.85 28.84 -21.16
CA GLY A 286 -12.42 29.08 -21.33
C GLY A 286 -11.52 27.94 -20.85
N TYR A 287 -12.02 26.71 -20.74
CA TYR A 287 -11.16 25.53 -20.50
C TYR A 287 -10.12 25.36 -21.62
N ILE A 288 -8.84 25.55 -21.28
CA ILE A 288 -7.68 25.35 -22.17
C ILE A 288 -6.79 24.25 -21.59
N CYS A 289 -6.89 23.04 -22.14
CA CYS A 289 -6.17 21.87 -21.63
C CYS A 289 -4.64 22.04 -21.56
N GLN A 290 -4.04 22.77 -22.52
CA GLN A 290 -2.58 22.97 -22.59
C GLN A 290 -2.03 23.84 -21.45
N GLU A 291 -2.86 24.66 -20.83
CA GLU A 291 -2.50 25.47 -19.67
C GLU A 291 -2.90 24.76 -18.38
N PHE A 292 -4.12 24.20 -18.38
CA PHE A 292 -4.71 23.50 -17.24
C PHE A 292 -3.89 22.30 -16.78
N VAL A 293 -3.62 21.36 -17.70
CA VAL A 293 -3.03 20.06 -17.34
C VAL A 293 -1.66 20.23 -16.71
N PRO A 294 -0.69 20.96 -17.31
CA PRO A 294 0.61 21.16 -16.67
C PRO A 294 0.50 21.88 -15.32
N ALA A 295 -0.33 22.91 -15.21
CA ALA A 295 -0.47 23.68 -13.97
C ALA A 295 -1.03 22.85 -12.81
N VAL A 296 -2.05 22.02 -13.06
CA VAL A 296 -2.61 21.14 -12.03
C VAL A 296 -1.63 20.03 -11.68
N ILE A 297 -0.99 19.39 -12.66
CA ILE A 297 -0.01 18.32 -12.39
C ILE A 297 1.15 18.80 -11.53
N GLU A 298 1.64 20.03 -11.71
CA GLU A 298 2.69 20.56 -10.83
C GLU A 298 2.21 20.77 -9.39
N ARG A 299 0.97 21.20 -9.18
CA ARG A 299 0.40 21.31 -7.83
C ARG A 299 0.27 19.95 -7.17
N VAL A 300 -0.26 18.96 -7.90
CA VAL A 300 -0.39 17.58 -7.43
C VAL A 300 0.98 17.01 -7.05
N ARG A 301 2.02 17.25 -7.85
CA ARG A 301 3.41 16.89 -7.51
C ARG A 301 3.89 17.53 -6.22
N GLY A 302 3.66 18.83 -6.06
CA GLY A 302 3.99 19.56 -4.83
C GLY A 302 3.29 18.97 -3.59
N ASN A 303 2.01 18.61 -3.71
CA ASN A 303 1.26 17.97 -2.63
C ASN A 303 1.86 16.60 -2.23
N VAL A 304 2.18 15.77 -3.24
CA VAL A 304 2.66 14.39 -3.05
C VAL A 304 4.11 14.34 -2.56
N PHE A 305 5.01 15.09 -3.18
CA PHE A 305 6.46 14.98 -2.96
C PHE A 305 7.10 16.17 -2.24
N GLY A 306 6.39 17.29 -2.09
CA GLY A 306 6.98 18.59 -1.73
C GLY A 306 7.26 19.43 -2.97
N TYR A 307 7.15 20.76 -2.86
CA TYR A 307 7.25 21.69 -3.99
C TYR A 307 8.68 21.84 -4.54
N GLU A 308 9.67 21.36 -3.78
CA GLU A 308 11.08 21.31 -4.16
C GLU A 308 11.44 20.03 -4.95
N SER A 309 10.57 19.03 -4.96
CA SER A 309 10.85 17.75 -5.60
C SER A 309 10.64 17.80 -7.11
N THR A 310 11.52 17.14 -7.84
CA THR A 310 11.41 16.91 -9.29
C THR A 310 10.97 15.49 -9.64
N GLU A 311 10.51 14.71 -8.67
CA GLU A 311 10.01 13.36 -8.92
C GLU A 311 8.73 13.37 -9.77
N PRO A 312 8.58 12.41 -10.71
CA PRO A 312 7.34 12.25 -11.46
C PRO A 312 6.28 11.51 -10.64
N LEU A 313 5.01 11.87 -10.82
CA LEU A 313 3.86 11.13 -10.28
C LEU A 313 3.83 9.70 -10.81
N ASP A 314 3.47 8.73 -9.97
CA ASP A 314 3.42 7.32 -10.35
C ASP A 314 2.37 7.04 -11.45
N LEU A 315 1.16 7.59 -11.27
CA LEU A 315 0.06 7.49 -12.22
C LEU A 315 -0.83 8.73 -12.10
N VAL A 316 -1.31 9.23 -13.24
CA VAL A 316 -2.42 10.18 -13.31
C VAL A 316 -3.60 9.50 -14.02
N GLN A 317 -4.71 9.36 -13.31
CA GLN A 317 -5.94 8.79 -13.82
C GLN A 317 -6.87 9.91 -14.31
N LEU A 318 -7.24 9.91 -15.58
CA LEU A 318 -8.16 10.90 -16.14
C LEU A 318 -9.61 10.45 -15.95
N HIS A 319 -10.39 11.24 -15.22
CA HIS A 319 -11.85 11.18 -15.25
C HIS A 319 -12.38 12.19 -16.27
N TRP A 320 -13.39 11.79 -17.05
CA TRP A 320 -14.01 12.66 -18.05
C TRP A 320 -15.53 12.59 -17.95
N TRP A 321 -16.15 13.74 -17.66
CA TRP A 321 -17.59 13.85 -17.39
C TRP A 321 -18.49 13.42 -18.55
N ASP A 322 -18.23 13.90 -19.77
CA ASP A 322 -19.03 13.54 -20.92
C ASP A 322 -18.17 13.39 -22.19
N VAL A 323 -17.94 12.13 -22.58
CA VAL A 323 -17.19 11.78 -23.80
C VAL A 323 -17.98 12.02 -25.09
N LYS A 324 -19.28 12.31 -25.02
CA LYS A 324 -20.13 12.59 -26.19
C LYS A 324 -20.14 14.07 -26.52
N GLU A 325 -20.21 14.93 -25.50
CA GLU A 325 -20.31 16.37 -25.67
C GLU A 325 -18.94 17.04 -25.83
N HIS A 326 -17.87 16.50 -25.24
CA HIS A 326 -16.53 17.10 -25.27
C HIS A 326 -15.43 16.11 -25.64
N ASP A 327 -14.58 16.50 -26.59
CA ASP A 327 -13.44 15.69 -27.01
C ASP A 327 -12.35 15.66 -25.91
N VAL A 328 -11.99 14.44 -25.52
CA VAL A 328 -11.01 14.15 -24.48
C VAL A 328 -9.57 14.10 -25.00
N LEU A 329 -9.38 13.93 -26.31
CA LEU A 329 -8.06 13.75 -26.91
C LEU A 329 -7.08 14.90 -26.65
N PRO A 330 -7.46 16.20 -26.73
CA PRO A 330 -6.55 17.29 -26.43
C PRO A 330 -5.98 17.21 -25.01
N THR A 331 -6.81 16.85 -24.03
CA THR A 331 -6.40 16.68 -22.62
C THR A 331 -5.49 15.48 -22.45
N LEU A 332 -5.80 14.35 -23.08
CA LEU A 332 -4.92 13.16 -23.06
C LEU A 332 -3.57 13.45 -23.72
N LYS A 333 -3.53 14.25 -24.78
CA LYS A 333 -2.27 14.66 -25.44
C LYS A 333 -1.46 15.61 -24.57
N ALA A 334 -2.10 16.56 -23.90
CA ALA A 334 -1.43 17.40 -22.91
C ALA A 334 -0.82 16.56 -21.78
N LEU A 335 -1.55 15.54 -21.29
CA LEU A 335 -1.03 14.63 -20.26
C LEU A 335 0.10 13.72 -20.79
N GLN A 336 -0.02 13.21 -22.02
CA GLN A 336 1.02 12.42 -22.67
C GLN A 336 2.34 13.20 -22.78
N ALA A 337 2.29 14.48 -23.13
CA ALA A 337 3.48 15.31 -23.21
C ALA A 337 4.23 15.45 -21.87
N LEU A 338 3.59 15.14 -20.74
CA LEU A 338 4.21 15.14 -19.41
C LEU A 338 4.82 13.77 -19.03
N THR A 339 4.66 12.76 -19.87
CA THR A 339 5.20 11.40 -19.67
C THR A 339 6.58 11.18 -20.27
N GLU A 340 7.05 12.13 -21.07
CA GLU A 340 8.28 12.04 -21.84
C GLU A 340 9.32 13.04 -21.29
N ASP A 341 10.58 12.61 -21.25
CA ASP A 341 11.70 13.52 -20.99
C ASP A 341 11.91 14.40 -22.23
N LYS A 342 11.88 15.72 -22.08
CA LYS A 342 12.17 16.63 -23.19
C LYS A 342 13.68 16.74 -23.34
N LEU A 343 14.16 16.37 -24.52
CA LEU A 343 15.58 16.38 -24.85
C LEU A 343 15.96 17.65 -25.62
N GLU A 344 17.16 18.16 -25.37
CA GLU A 344 17.79 19.21 -26.17
C GLU A 344 19.16 18.77 -26.68
N VAL A 345 19.56 19.30 -27.83
CA VAL A 345 20.89 19.07 -28.39
C VAL A 345 21.88 20.03 -27.71
N VAL A 346 22.79 19.49 -26.91
CA VAL A 346 23.80 20.25 -26.19
C VAL A 346 24.99 20.59 -27.09
N ASP A 347 25.35 19.66 -27.99
CA ASP A 347 26.40 19.89 -28.98
C ASP A 347 25.90 19.47 -30.39
N PRO A 348 25.64 20.45 -31.28
CA PRO A 348 25.19 20.20 -32.65
C PRO A 348 26.18 19.43 -33.53
N THR A 349 27.46 19.39 -33.14
CA THR A 349 28.55 18.74 -33.88
C THR A 349 28.63 17.26 -33.56
N THR A 350 28.43 16.90 -32.28
CA THR A 350 28.46 15.51 -31.80
C THR A 350 27.08 14.86 -31.79
N GLY A 351 26.01 15.67 -31.78
CA GLY A 351 24.63 15.21 -31.63
C GLY A 351 24.29 14.82 -30.18
N GLU A 352 25.07 15.28 -29.21
CA GLU A 352 24.86 14.98 -27.79
C GLU A 352 23.51 15.54 -27.30
N LEU A 353 22.72 14.67 -26.67
CA LEU A 353 21.41 14.99 -26.11
C LEU A 353 21.49 15.05 -24.59
N ALA A 354 20.86 16.06 -24.00
CA ALA A 354 20.59 16.11 -22.56
C ALA A 354 19.11 16.30 -22.29
N ILE A 355 18.67 15.90 -21.10
CA ILE A 355 17.30 16.16 -20.63
C ILE A 355 17.22 17.64 -20.26
N ALA A 356 16.44 18.40 -21.05
CA ALA A 356 16.13 19.80 -20.78
C ALA A 356 15.02 19.92 -19.72
N GLU A 357 14.01 19.06 -19.80
CA GLU A 357 12.91 18.99 -18.83
C GLU A 357 12.58 17.52 -18.57
N PRO A 358 12.75 17.01 -17.33
CA PRO A 358 12.40 15.64 -17.01
C PRO A 358 10.88 15.45 -17.05
N LYS A 359 10.44 14.22 -17.33
CA LYS A 359 9.04 13.81 -17.26
C LYS A 359 8.47 14.08 -15.87
N LYS A 360 7.17 14.34 -15.82
CA LYS A 360 6.42 14.70 -14.60
C LYS A 360 5.42 13.64 -14.17
N VAL A 361 5.10 12.72 -15.08
CA VAL A 361 4.15 11.62 -14.87
C VAL A 361 4.77 10.35 -15.44
N ARG A 362 4.75 9.25 -14.70
CA ARG A 362 5.27 7.96 -15.20
C ARG A 362 4.28 7.25 -16.10
N ALA A 363 2.99 7.33 -15.80
CA ALA A 363 1.96 6.63 -16.54
C ALA A 363 0.59 7.32 -16.53
N ILE A 364 -0.26 6.94 -17.49
CA ILE A 364 -1.63 7.44 -17.67
C ILE A 364 -2.64 6.32 -17.45
N GLY A 365 -3.66 6.60 -16.63
CA GLY A 365 -4.83 5.74 -16.44
C GLY A 365 -6.12 6.44 -16.88
N LEU A 366 -7.17 5.67 -17.13
CA LEU A 366 -8.51 6.16 -17.45
C LEU A 366 -9.50 5.77 -16.36
N VAL A 367 -10.53 6.58 -16.11
CA VAL A 367 -11.58 6.29 -15.12
C VAL A 367 -12.95 6.27 -15.80
N ASP A 368 -13.64 5.13 -15.75
CA ASP A 368 -15.00 4.93 -16.27
C ASP A 368 -15.15 5.17 -17.79
N PHE A 369 -14.06 5.05 -18.57
CA PHE A 369 -14.13 5.26 -20.02
C PHE A 369 -14.90 4.12 -20.72
N PRO A 370 -15.82 4.44 -21.64
CA PRO A 370 -16.48 3.44 -22.47
C PRO A 370 -15.51 2.91 -23.55
N PRO A 371 -15.78 1.73 -24.13
CA PRO A 371 -14.85 1.07 -25.05
C PRO A 371 -14.42 1.97 -26.22
N ARG A 372 -15.34 2.71 -26.84
CA ARG A 372 -14.99 3.61 -27.96
C ARG A 372 -13.99 4.70 -27.58
N ALA A 373 -14.09 5.25 -26.36
CA ALA A 373 -13.17 6.28 -25.91
C ALA A 373 -11.79 5.70 -25.59
N ILE A 374 -11.73 4.49 -25.00
CA ILE A 374 -10.48 3.75 -24.79
C ILE A 374 -9.78 3.51 -26.13
N LEU A 375 -10.50 2.95 -27.11
CA LEU A 375 -9.95 2.69 -28.44
C LEU A 375 -9.45 3.96 -29.12
N SER A 376 -10.21 5.06 -29.01
CA SER A 376 -9.79 6.35 -29.56
C SER A 376 -8.49 6.86 -28.94
N ALA A 377 -8.33 6.73 -27.61
CA ALA A 377 -7.09 7.11 -26.93
C ALA A 377 -5.88 6.27 -27.41
N ILE A 378 -6.07 4.96 -27.53
CA ILE A 378 -5.04 4.03 -28.01
C ILE A 378 -4.68 4.33 -29.48
N GLN A 379 -5.66 4.52 -30.35
CA GLN A 379 -5.43 4.86 -31.77
C GLN A 379 -4.76 6.21 -31.94
N ALA A 380 -5.00 7.15 -31.02
CA ALA A 380 -4.27 8.40 -30.96
C ALA A 380 -2.83 8.23 -30.45
N GLY A 381 -2.41 7.05 -30.01
CA GLY A 381 -1.06 6.76 -29.53
C GLY A 381 -0.79 7.20 -28.09
N VAL A 382 -1.83 7.33 -27.26
CA VAL A 382 -1.68 7.63 -25.83
C VAL A 382 -1.31 6.34 -25.08
N PRO A 383 -0.22 6.30 -24.30
CA PRO A 383 0.22 5.10 -23.59
C PRO A 383 -0.60 4.85 -22.32
N VAL A 384 -1.83 4.37 -22.47
CA VAL A 384 -2.73 4.03 -21.37
C VAL A 384 -2.27 2.71 -20.72
N VAL A 385 -2.04 2.72 -19.40
CA VAL A 385 -1.59 1.52 -18.66
C VAL A 385 -2.67 0.91 -17.77
N SER A 386 -3.68 1.69 -17.38
CA SER A 386 -4.76 1.23 -16.52
C SER A 386 -6.13 1.82 -16.85
N LEU A 387 -7.16 1.08 -16.46
CA LEU A 387 -8.56 1.49 -16.48
C LEU A 387 -9.16 1.23 -15.09
N GLN A 388 -9.60 2.28 -14.40
CA GLN A 388 -10.42 2.17 -13.20
C GLN A 388 -11.90 2.14 -13.61
N CYS A 389 -12.67 1.14 -13.18
CA CYS A 389 -14.12 1.08 -13.42
C CYS A 389 -14.86 0.30 -12.33
N PRO A 390 -16.16 0.53 -12.10
CA PRO A 390 -16.97 -0.30 -11.22
C PRO A 390 -17.14 -1.68 -11.85
N PHE A 391 -16.83 -2.72 -11.07
CA PHE A 391 -17.04 -4.10 -11.50
C PHE A 391 -17.11 -5.01 -10.28
N SER A 392 -18.27 -5.62 -10.05
CA SER A 392 -18.52 -6.44 -8.86
C SER A 392 -19.29 -7.72 -9.23
N ILE A 393 -19.55 -8.58 -8.24
CA ILE A 393 -20.44 -9.73 -8.44
C ILE A 393 -21.81 -9.25 -8.92
N ALA A 394 -22.28 -8.11 -8.40
CA ALA A 394 -23.59 -7.52 -8.66
C ALA A 394 -23.66 -6.78 -10.00
N ASP A 395 -22.65 -5.98 -10.32
CA ASP A 395 -22.63 -5.08 -11.49
C ASP A 395 -21.51 -5.47 -12.46
N ARG A 396 -21.90 -5.91 -13.67
CA ARG A 396 -21.00 -6.24 -14.78
C ARG A 396 -21.24 -5.37 -16.01
N SER A 397 -21.91 -4.24 -15.86
CA SER A 397 -22.23 -3.30 -16.94
C SER A 397 -21.01 -2.83 -17.75
N HIS A 398 -19.82 -2.84 -17.13
CA HIS A 398 -18.56 -2.41 -17.75
C HIS A 398 -17.78 -3.56 -18.44
N MET A 399 -18.41 -4.73 -18.65
CA MET A 399 -17.75 -5.90 -19.25
C MET A 399 -17.08 -5.59 -20.59
N ALA A 400 -17.72 -4.81 -21.46
CA ALA A 400 -17.14 -4.44 -22.75
C ALA A 400 -15.86 -3.59 -22.63
N SER A 401 -15.78 -2.69 -21.63
CA SER A 401 -14.56 -1.90 -21.39
C SER A 401 -13.43 -2.78 -20.84
N LEU A 402 -13.79 -3.76 -20.01
CA LEU A 402 -12.85 -4.72 -19.43
C LEU A 402 -12.30 -5.67 -20.50
N GLU A 403 -13.14 -6.19 -21.42
CA GLU A 403 -12.70 -6.98 -22.56
C GLU A 403 -11.72 -6.22 -23.46
N MET A 404 -12.01 -4.94 -23.74
CA MET A 404 -11.10 -4.09 -24.48
C MET A 404 -9.79 -3.85 -23.71
N ALA A 405 -9.85 -3.58 -22.41
CA ALA A 405 -8.65 -3.42 -21.60
C ALA A 405 -7.76 -4.68 -21.66
N ARG A 406 -8.35 -5.87 -21.60
CA ARG A 406 -7.63 -7.14 -21.76
C ARG A 406 -6.99 -7.27 -23.14
N GLU A 407 -7.72 -6.95 -24.21
CA GLU A 407 -7.21 -7.02 -25.60
C GLU A 407 -5.93 -6.17 -25.78
N TYR A 408 -5.87 -5.01 -25.12
CA TYR A 408 -4.75 -4.07 -25.20
C TYR A 408 -3.77 -4.16 -24.02
N ASN A 409 -3.86 -5.20 -23.17
CA ASN A 409 -2.99 -5.40 -22.01
C ASN A 409 -2.98 -4.21 -21.02
N ILE A 410 -4.13 -3.57 -20.85
CA ILE A 410 -4.40 -2.51 -19.88
C ILE A 410 -4.87 -3.14 -18.58
N LYS A 411 -4.26 -2.76 -17.45
CA LYS A 411 -4.64 -3.29 -16.12
C LYS A 411 -5.97 -2.70 -15.67
N VAL A 412 -6.86 -3.52 -15.14
CA VAL A 412 -8.17 -3.05 -14.68
C VAL A 412 -8.18 -2.96 -13.15
N LEU A 413 -8.45 -1.76 -12.64
CA LEU A 413 -8.57 -1.46 -11.23
C LEU A 413 -10.06 -1.41 -10.86
N ALA A 414 -10.57 -2.47 -10.24
CA ALA A 414 -12.01 -2.69 -10.08
C ALA A 414 -12.51 -2.14 -8.75
N ARG A 415 -13.34 -1.09 -8.81
CA ARG A 415 -14.01 -0.52 -7.64
C ARG A 415 -15.39 -1.15 -7.41
N ASP A 416 -15.98 -0.82 -6.26
CA ASP A 416 -17.34 -1.20 -5.83
C ASP A 416 -17.56 -2.71 -5.61
N GLY A 417 -16.48 -3.50 -5.50
CA GLY A 417 -16.54 -4.94 -5.21
C GLY A 417 -17.30 -5.28 -3.92
N LEU A 418 -17.28 -4.37 -2.94
CA LEU A 418 -17.97 -4.50 -1.65
C LEU A 418 -19.30 -3.73 -1.58
N MET A 419 -19.78 -3.21 -2.70
CA MET A 419 -21.01 -2.41 -2.80
C MET A 419 -21.11 -1.29 -1.74
N GLY A 420 -20.05 -0.47 -1.63
CA GLY A 420 -19.97 0.61 -0.64
C GLY A 420 -19.95 0.17 0.83
N GLY A 421 -19.64 -1.11 1.10
CA GLY A 421 -19.63 -1.73 2.43
C GLY A 421 -20.84 -2.62 2.74
N LEU A 422 -21.83 -2.69 1.83
CA LEU A 422 -23.02 -3.53 2.01
C LEU A 422 -22.70 -5.03 2.05
N VAL A 423 -21.61 -5.47 1.40
CA VAL A 423 -21.12 -6.85 1.49
C VAL A 423 -20.48 -7.08 2.86
N SER A 424 -21.31 -7.25 3.89
CA SER A 424 -20.91 -7.59 5.25
C SER A 424 -22.08 -8.20 6.03
N GLU A 425 -21.77 -8.92 7.10
CA GLU A 425 -22.80 -9.57 7.93
C GLU A 425 -23.76 -8.58 8.58
N LYS A 426 -23.30 -7.35 8.87
CA LYS A 426 -24.11 -6.27 9.46
C LYS A 426 -25.39 -6.00 8.66
N TYR A 427 -25.33 -6.14 7.33
CA TYR A 427 -26.46 -5.85 6.44
C TYR A 427 -27.22 -7.10 6.00
N LEU A 428 -26.91 -8.28 6.52
CA LEU A 428 -27.60 -9.52 6.18
C LEU A 428 -28.89 -9.69 6.99
N GLY A 429 -30.02 -9.92 6.31
CA GLY A 429 -31.32 -10.19 6.92
C GLY A 429 -31.98 -8.96 7.57
N VAL A 430 -31.47 -7.76 7.32
CA VAL A 430 -31.97 -6.50 7.90
C VAL A 430 -32.64 -5.60 6.85
N ALA A 431 -33.33 -4.56 7.31
CA ALA A 431 -33.90 -3.54 6.45
C ALA A 431 -32.81 -2.68 5.79
N ALA A 432 -33.15 -2.06 4.65
CA ALA A 432 -32.23 -1.16 3.97
C ALA A 432 -31.82 0.01 4.88
N PRO A 433 -30.55 0.44 4.85
CA PRO A 433 -30.11 1.67 5.50
C PRO A 433 -30.95 2.89 5.08
N SER A 434 -31.04 3.90 5.95
CA SER A 434 -31.78 5.14 5.65
C SER A 434 -30.83 6.28 5.29
N THR A 435 -31.13 7.01 4.22
CA THR A 435 -30.43 8.26 3.85
C THR A 435 -30.83 9.47 4.70
N THR A 436 -31.89 9.35 5.50
CA THR A 436 -32.41 10.43 6.37
C THR A 436 -32.09 10.23 7.84
N GLY A 437 -31.48 9.10 8.19
CA GLY A 437 -31.03 8.77 9.55
C GLY A 437 -29.63 9.30 9.86
N PRO A 438 -29.08 8.93 11.04
CA PRO A 438 -27.67 9.13 11.33
C PRO A 438 -26.78 8.50 10.25
N GLU A 439 -25.63 9.10 9.97
CA GLU A 439 -24.63 8.49 9.07
C GLU A 439 -24.31 7.07 9.55
N ASP A 440 -24.18 6.13 8.61
CA ASP A 440 -23.71 4.78 8.91
C ASP A 440 -22.18 4.72 8.70
N PRO A 441 -21.39 4.70 9.77
CA PRO A 441 -19.93 4.76 9.66
C PRO A 441 -19.28 3.46 9.17
N ASP A 442 -20.04 2.42 8.80
CA ASP A 442 -19.51 1.21 8.17
C ASP A 442 -19.68 1.22 6.64
N LEU A 443 -20.48 2.14 6.10
CA LEU A 443 -20.60 2.38 4.65
C LEU A 443 -19.67 3.52 4.21
N ASP A 444 -19.26 3.48 2.94
CA ASP A 444 -18.48 4.57 2.32
C ASP A 444 -19.32 5.85 2.25
N GLU A 445 -20.54 5.70 1.73
CA GLU A 445 -21.58 6.73 1.64
C GLU A 445 -22.93 6.02 1.51
N VAL A 446 -23.90 6.35 2.38
CA VAL A 446 -25.18 5.62 2.47
C VAL A 446 -25.97 5.76 1.16
N ALA A 447 -26.01 6.97 0.60
CA ALA A 447 -26.72 7.23 -0.65
C ALA A 447 -26.14 6.44 -1.83
N HIS A 448 -24.80 6.35 -1.91
CA HIS A 448 -24.12 5.59 -2.95
C HIS A 448 -24.34 4.08 -2.80
N ALA A 449 -24.23 3.54 -1.58
CA ALA A 449 -24.50 2.13 -1.30
C ALA A 449 -25.93 1.72 -1.73
N LEU A 450 -26.92 2.59 -1.46
CA LEU A 450 -28.30 2.35 -1.88
C LEU A 450 -28.51 2.50 -3.39
N GLU A 451 -27.79 3.41 -4.06
CA GLU A 451 -27.79 3.49 -5.52
C GLU A 451 -27.27 2.19 -6.15
N LEU A 452 -26.16 1.64 -5.64
CA LEU A 452 -25.63 0.34 -6.08
C LEU A 452 -26.64 -0.79 -5.87
N ALA A 453 -27.33 -0.81 -4.73
CA ALA A 453 -28.39 -1.78 -4.46
C ALA A 453 -29.58 -1.62 -5.41
N ASN A 454 -30.00 -0.38 -5.71
CA ASN A 454 -31.08 -0.10 -6.65
C ASN A 454 -30.72 -0.50 -8.08
N ASN A 455 -29.49 -0.21 -8.52
CA ASN A 455 -28.99 -0.61 -9.84
C ASN A 455 -28.93 -2.13 -9.99
N TYR A 456 -28.63 -2.85 -8.90
CA TYR A 456 -28.68 -4.31 -8.86
C TYR A 456 -30.11 -4.89 -8.91
N GLY A 457 -31.13 -4.06 -8.72
CA GLY A 457 -32.54 -4.44 -8.75
C GLY A 457 -33.24 -4.44 -7.39
N GLY A 458 -32.71 -3.67 -6.44
CA GLY A 458 -33.35 -3.35 -5.17
C GLY A 458 -32.93 -4.22 -4.00
N TRP A 459 -33.34 -3.81 -2.79
CA TRP A 459 -32.85 -4.39 -1.54
C TRP A 459 -33.15 -5.89 -1.37
N GLU A 460 -34.29 -6.37 -1.85
CA GLU A 460 -34.64 -7.80 -1.77
C GLU A 460 -33.63 -8.66 -2.53
N LYS A 461 -33.27 -8.27 -3.77
CA LYS A 461 -32.21 -8.92 -4.54
C LYS A 461 -30.85 -8.78 -3.88
N THR A 462 -30.54 -7.60 -3.32
CA THR A 462 -29.32 -7.42 -2.53
C THR A 462 -29.25 -8.42 -1.38
N GLN A 463 -30.36 -8.69 -0.68
CA GLN A 463 -30.39 -9.71 0.38
C GLN A 463 -30.15 -11.13 -0.14
N GLU A 464 -30.66 -11.49 -1.32
CA GLU A 464 -30.38 -12.79 -1.95
C GLU A 464 -28.90 -12.94 -2.34
N LEU A 465 -28.30 -11.87 -2.86
CA LEU A 465 -26.86 -11.80 -3.13
C LEU A 465 -26.05 -11.96 -1.85
N LEU A 466 -26.35 -11.19 -0.80
CA LEU A 466 -25.64 -11.27 0.49
C LEU A 466 -25.73 -12.66 1.11
N LYS A 467 -26.92 -13.30 1.08
CA LYS A 467 -27.09 -14.69 1.53
C LYS A 467 -26.24 -15.66 0.71
N SER A 468 -26.15 -15.45 -0.60
CA SER A 468 -25.37 -16.31 -1.49
C SER A 468 -23.88 -16.21 -1.22
N ILE A 469 -23.37 -14.98 -1.04
CA ILE A 469 -21.98 -14.69 -0.65
C ILE A 469 -21.68 -15.27 0.74
N LYS A 470 -22.57 -15.06 1.73
CA LYS A 470 -22.41 -15.60 3.09
C LYS A 470 -22.26 -17.11 3.11
N ALA A 471 -23.08 -17.81 2.34
CA ALA A 471 -22.99 -19.28 2.26
C ALA A 471 -21.66 -19.76 1.67
N VAL A 472 -21.05 -19.01 0.74
CA VAL A 472 -19.71 -19.33 0.21
C VAL A 472 -18.63 -18.98 1.24
N ALA A 473 -18.77 -17.84 1.91
CA ALA A 473 -17.86 -17.42 2.99
C ALA A 473 -17.80 -18.47 4.11
N ASP A 474 -18.96 -18.96 4.55
CA ASP A 474 -19.09 -19.99 5.59
C ASP A 474 -18.50 -21.34 5.19
N LYS A 475 -18.65 -21.72 3.91
CA LYS A 475 -18.07 -22.95 3.37
C LYS A 475 -16.54 -22.96 3.49
N HIS A 476 -15.90 -21.80 3.33
CA HIS A 476 -14.44 -21.65 3.28
C HIS A 476 -13.83 -21.06 4.55
N GLY A 477 -14.64 -20.65 5.53
CA GLY A 477 -14.16 -20.04 6.78
C GLY A 477 -13.47 -18.69 6.56
N VAL A 478 -13.98 -17.87 5.64
CA VAL A 478 -13.46 -16.53 5.31
C VAL A 478 -14.55 -15.47 5.45
N THR A 479 -14.21 -14.19 5.37
CA THR A 479 -15.22 -13.12 5.42
C THR A 479 -16.00 -13.00 4.10
N MET A 480 -17.21 -12.40 4.16
CA MET A 480 -18.00 -12.09 2.96
C MET A 480 -17.25 -11.17 2.01
N GLN A 481 -16.50 -10.22 2.56
CA GLN A 481 -15.66 -9.28 1.84
C GLN A 481 -14.57 -10.02 1.06
N THR A 482 -13.90 -11.00 1.69
CA THR A 482 -12.88 -11.83 1.05
C THR A 482 -13.43 -12.60 -0.15
N VAL A 483 -14.65 -13.15 -0.09
CA VAL A 483 -15.29 -13.81 -1.24
C VAL A 483 -15.48 -12.84 -2.42
N ALA A 484 -16.02 -11.64 -2.15
CA ALA A 484 -16.28 -10.65 -3.19
C ALA A 484 -14.99 -10.13 -3.86
N LEU A 485 -13.97 -9.83 -3.05
CA LEU A 485 -12.67 -9.37 -3.54
C LEU A 485 -11.92 -10.49 -4.28
N ARG A 486 -11.98 -11.74 -3.77
CA ARG A 486 -11.37 -12.89 -4.46
C ARG A 486 -12.01 -13.13 -5.82
N TRP A 487 -13.33 -13.00 -5.91
CA TRP A 487 -14.02 -13.11 -7.19
C TRP A 487 -13.51 -12.08 -8.20
N GLN A 488 -13.30 -10.82 -7.80
CA GLN A 488 -12.69 -9.80 -8.68
C GLN A 488 -11.27 -10.19 -9.12
N ILE A 489 -10.45 -10.70 -8.19
CA ILE A 489 -9.09 -11.18 -8.50
C ILE A 489 -9.13 -12.34 -9.51
N ASP A 490 -10.08 -13.26 -9.37
CA ASP A 490 -10.25 -14.39 -10.29
C ASP A 490 -10.74 -13.95 -11.68
N GLN A 491 -11.34 -12.76 -11.80
CA GLN A 491 -11.59 -12.10 -13.09
C GLN A 491 -10.33 -11.41 -13.66
N GLY A 492 -9.16 -11.53 -13.02
CA GLY A 492 -7.92 -10.88 -13.45
C GLY A 492 -7.89 -9.38 -13.17
N LEU A 493 -8.66 -8.91 -12.17
CA LEU A 493 -8.78 -7.50 -11.81
C LEU A 493 -7.99 -7.20 -10.54
N PHE A 494 -7.64 -5.93 -10.34
CA PHE A 494 -7.03 -5.43 -9.10
C PHE A 494 -8.11 -4.74 -8.26
N PRO A 495 -8.57 -5.34 -7.16
CA PRO A 495 -9.62 -4.75 -6.34
C PRO A 495 -9.18 -3.43 -5.70
N ILE A 496 -10.08 -2.45 -5.71
CA ILE A 496 -9.95 -1.22 -4.93
C ILE A 496 -10.88 -1.33 -3.72
N ALA A 497 -10.31 -1.29 -2.52
CA ALA A 497 -11.04 -1.33 -1.26
C ALA A 497 -10.92 0.01 -0.53
N THR A 498 -12.06 0.57 -0.10
CA THR A 498 -12.10 1.86 0.60
C THR A 498 -11.50 1.73 2.01
N ILE A 499 -10.59 2.64 2.37
CA ILE A 499 -9.96 2.66 3.68
C ILE A 499 -11.02 2.90 4.77
N ARG A 500 -10.87 2.20 5.89
CA ARG A 500 -11.56 2.50 7.15
C ARG A 500 -10.56 3.01 8.16
N TRP A 501 -10.97 3.99 8.96
CA TRP A 501 -10.05 4.81 9.75
C TRP A 501 -10.13 4.51 11.24
N SER A 502 -9.02 4.76 11.93
CA SER A 502 -8.92 4.68 13.38
C SER A 502 -9.41 3.32 13.89
N GLU A 503 -10.29 3.26 14.88
CA GLU A 503 -10.77 2.01 15.49
C GLU A 503 -11.46 1.04 14.51
N LYS A 504 -11.85 1.52 13.33
CA LYS A 504 -12.48 0.72 12.27
C LYS A 504 -11.49 0.24 11.21
N CYS A 505 -10.19 0.48 11.39
CA CYS A 505 -9.18 -0.09 10.52
C CYS A 505 -9.46 -1.59 10.34
N TRP A 506 -9.35 -2.08 9.10
CA TRP A 506 -9.64 -3.46 8.69
C TRP A 506 -11.13 -3.85 8.53
N ASN A 507 -12.09 -2.99 8.92
CA ASN A 507 -13.51 -3.27 8.69
C ASN A 507 -13.85 -3.51 7.21
N GLN A 508 -13.09 -2.91 6.27
CA GLN A 508 -13.26 -3.14 4.84
C GLN A 508 -12.98 -4.59 4.40
N PHE A 509 -12.32 -5.38 5.25
CA PHE A 509 -12.07 -6.81 5.04
C PHE A 509 -12.86 -7.70 6.02
N GLY A 510 -13.72 -7.11 6.86
CA GLY A 510 -14.56 -7.83 7.83
C GLY A 510 -13.91 -8.06 9.20
N PHE A 511 -12.82 -7.36 9.53
CA PHE A 511 -12.12 -7.50 10.81
C PHE A 511 -12.33 -6.25 11.68
N TYR A 512 -12.89 -6.45 12.87
CA TYR A 512 -13.28 -5.36 13.80
C TYR A 512 -12.26 -5.14 14.92
N TYR A 513 -10.97 -5.10 14.58
CA TYR A 513 -9.90 -4.81 15.54
C TYR A 513 -8.89 -3.85 14.93
N HIS A 514 -8.28 -2.99 15.76
CA HIS A 514 -7.32 -2.00 15.28
C HIS A 514 -5.87 -2.51 15.32
N TYR A 515 -5.42 -3.04 16.47
CA TYR A 515 -4.00 -3.32 16.72
C TYR A 515 -3.75 -4.76 17.17
N LYS A 516 -3.77 -5.69 16.22
CA LYS A 516 -3.16 -7.02 16.40
C LYS A 516 -1.82 -7.09 15.65
N PRO A 517 -0.89 -7.98 16.04
CA PRO A 517 0.37 -8.17 15.31
C PRO A 517 0.17 -8.60 13.85
N ARG A 518 -0.98 -9.20 13.55
CA ARG A 518 -1.35 -9.69 12.22
C ARG A 518 -2.27 -8.68 11.51
N PRO A 519 -2.07 -8.45 10.20
CA PRO A 519 -3.01 -7.71 9.37
C PRO A 519 -4.45 -8.22 9.50
N GLY A 520 -5.43 -7.33 9.43
CA GLY A 520 -6.85 -7.67 9.42
C GLY A 520 -7.35 -7.98 8.02
N VAL A 521 -6.83 -9.05 7.41
CA VAL A 521 -7.21 -9.53 6.08
C VAL A 521 -6.93 -11.03 5.97
N ASP A 522 -7.80 -11.76 5.29
CA ASP A 522 -7.63 -13.20 5.06
C ASP A 522 -6.45 -13.48 4.10
N ALA A 523 -5.56 -14.39 4.49
CA ALA A 523 -4.39 -14.77 3.69
C ALA A 523 -4.78 -15.39 2.33
N GLN A 524 -5.95 -16.01 2.24
CA GLN A 524 -6.55 -16.64 1.07
C GLN A 524 -6.70 -15.65 -0.09
N LEU A 525 -6.87 -14.35 0.21
CA LEU A 525 -7.02 -13.31 -0.79
C LEU A 525 -5.73 -13.10 -1.61
N PHE A 526 -4.56 -13.38 -1.02
CA PHE A 526 -3.25 -13.16 -1.63
C PHE A 526 -2.66 -14.40 -2.29
N GLN A 527 -3.26 -15.58 -2.10
CA GLN A 527 -2.77 -16.82 -2.72
C GLN A 527 -2.89 -16.75 -4.25
N VAL A 528 -2.01 -17.49 -4.93
CA VAL A 528 -2.05 -17.59 -6.40
C VAL A 528 -3.33 -18.33 -6.83
N GLU A 529 -3.56 -19.50 -6.24
CA GLU A 529 -4.76 -20.30 -6.45
C GLU A 529 -5.97 -19.68 -5.74
N SER A 530 -7.14 -19.83 -6.35
CA SER A 530 -8.39 -19.42 -5.72
C SER A 530 -8.87 -20.49 -4.76
N PHE A 531 -9.43 -20.06 -3.64
CA PHE A 531 -10.18 -20.94 -2.75
C PHE A 531 -11.62 -21.16 -3.26
N LEU A 532 -12.11 -20.33 -4.20
CA LEU A 532 -13.43 -20.50 -4.80
C LEU A 532 -13.38 -21.68 -5.79
N ASP A 533 -14.18 -22.71 -5.52
CA ASP A 533 -14.28 -23.84 -6.44
C ASP A 533 -15.22 -23.55 -7.62
N GLU A 534 -15.31 -24.50 -8.57
CA GLU A 534 -16.15 -24.34 -9.76
C GLU A 534 -17.63 -24.11 -9.40
N ALA A 535 -18.15 -24.78 -8.37
CA ALA A 535 -19.53 -24.63 -7.95
C ALA A 535 -19.78 -23.24 -7.34
N ASP A 536 -18.83 -22.72 -6.56
CA ASP A 536 -18.90 -21.36 -6.03
C ASP A 536 -18.86 -20.34 -7.17
N MET A 537 -17.94 -20.50 -8.13
CA MET A 537 -17.83 -19.61 -9.28
C MET A 537 -19.09 -19.64 -10.17
N GLN A 538 -19.69 -20.80 -10.39
CA GLN A 538 -20.97 -20.93 -11.07
C GLN A 538 -22.09 -20.23 -10.30
N LYS A 539 -22.14 -20.40 -8.97
CA LYS A 539 -23.14 -19.74 -8.12
C LYS A 539 -23.00 -18.22 -8.14
N LEU A 540 -21.78 -17.69 -8.10
CA LEU A 540 -21.53 -16.24 -8.14
C LEU A 540 -21.72 -15.68 -9.55
N SER A 541 -21.42 -16.44 -10.61
CA SER A 541 -21.53 -15.97 -11.99
C SER A 541 -22.97 -15.67 -12.40
N VAL A 542 -23.95 -16.43 -11.91
CA VAL A 542 -25.37 -16.21 -12.24
C VAL A 542 -26.03 -15.05 -11.49
N LEU A 543 -25.34 -14.45 -10.51
CA LEU A 543 -25.89 -13.38 -9.69
C LEU A 543 -25.73 -11.99 -10.31
N GLY A 544 -24.79 -11.78 -11.24
CA GLY A 544 -24.52 -10.45 -11.80
C GLY A 544 -25.52 -9.99 -12.84
N LEU A 545 -25.71 -8.67 -12.94
CA LEU A 545 -26.47 -8.01 -14.00
C LEU A 545 -25.61 -7.59 -15.19
#